data_AF-A0A845BP82-F1
#
_entry.id   AF-A0A845BP82-F1
#
_cell.length_a   1.000
_cell.length_b   1.000
_cell.length_c   1.000
_cell.angle_alpha   90.00
_cell.angle_beta   90.00
_cell.angle_gamma   90.00
#
_symmetry.space_group_name_H-M   'P 1'
#
loop_
_entity.id
_entity.type
_entity.pdbx_description
1 polymer ?
#
loop_
_entity_poly.entity_id
_entity_poly.type
_entity_poly.pdbx_seq_one_letter_code
_entity_poly.pdbx_strand_id
1 'polypeptide(L)'
;MAVATRSPVLTCAVTGSTLSPSMSPDLPVTAEAMINRSLEAASGAAILHFHAGDPADGRPSNDLAAWRGFLPEIRTAVTPSSTCPAPWAQRRKSASPSRWSGGRRSPRSSPAR
;
A
#
# COMPACT_ATOMS: atom_id res chain seq x y z
N MET A 1 1.32 -18.41 -27.66
CA MET A 1 0.39 -18.21 -26.53
C MET A 1 0.81 -16.97 -25.75
N ALA A 2 -0.08 -16.01 -25.53
CA ALA A 2 0.23 -14.84 -24.69
C ALA A 2 0.18 -15.23 -23.21
N VAL A 3 1.28 -15.01 -22.47
CA VAL A 3 1.29 -15.21 -21.02
C VAL A 3 0.38 -14.16 -20.38
N ALA A 4 -0.58 -14.58 -19.56
CA ALA A 4 -1.41 -13.64 -18.82
C ALA A 4 -0.53 -12.90 -17.82
N THR A 5 -0.28 -11.62 -18.04
CA THR A 5 0.47 -10.79 -17.11
C THR A 5 -0.40 -10.52 -15.88
N ARG A 6 -0.05 -11.14 -14.75
CA ARG A 6 -0.64 -10.79 -13.45
C ARG A 6 -0.14 -9.39 -13.09
N SER A 7 -1.05 -8.48 -12.75
CA SER A 7 -0.66 -7.18 -12.20
C SER A 7 -0.07 -7.41 -10.81
N PRO A 8 1.21 -7.07 -10.57
CA PRO A 8 1.78 -7.16 -9.23
C PRO A 8 1.09 -6.16 -8.31
N VAL A 9 0.80 -6.58 -7.09
CA VAL A 9 0.33 -5.68 -6.03
C VAL A 9 1.56 -5.21 -5.28
N LEU A 10 1.81 -3.90 -5.31
CA LEU A 10 2.94 -3.29 -4.61
C LEU A 10 2.47 -2.75 -3.26
N THR A 11 3.17 -3.15 -2.21
CA THR A 11 2.95 -2.66 -0.84
C THR A 11 4.17 -1.86 -0.41
N CYS A 12 3.97 -0.65 0.10
CA CYS A 12 5.03 0.16 0.67
C CYS A 12 4.88 0.20 2.19
N ALA A 13 5.91 -0.24 2.92
CA ALA A 13 6.02 -0.05 4.36
C ALA A 13 6.80 1.25 4.63
N VAL A 14 6.14 2.25 5.20
CA VAL A 14 6.69 3.61 5.28
C VAL A 14 7.69 3.79 6.43
N THR A 15 7.44 3.17 7.58
CA THR A 15 8.28 3.31 8.80
C THR A 15 8.79 1.99 9.36
N GLY A 16 7.94 0.98 9.48
CA GLY A 16 8.26 -0.22 10.26
C GLY A 16 8.24 0.05 11.77
N SER A 17 8.16 -0.99 12.61
CA SER A 17 8.17 -0.87 14.08
C SER A 17 9.52 -1.13 14.72
N THR A 18 10.50 -1.59 13.95
CA THR A 18 11.83 -2.03 14.44
C THR A 18 12.93 -1.01 14.14
N LEU A 19 12.71 -0.13 13.16
CA LEU A 19 13.65 0.92 12.80
C LEU A 19 13.54 2.04 13.83
N SER A 20 14.70 2.51 14.32
CA SER A 20 14.77 3.65 15.23
C SER A 20 15.35 4.87 14.51
N PRO A 21 15.04 6.10 14.94
CA PRO A 21 15.55 7.32 14.29
C PRO A 21 17.08 7.43 14.27
N SER A 22 17.77 6.75 15.18
CA SER A 22 19.23 6.70 15.18
C SER A 22 19.82 5.82 14.07
N MET A 23 19.04 4.91 13.49
CA MET A 23 19.49 4.03 12.41
C MET A 23 19.39 4.67 11.04
N SER A 24 18.43 5.58 10.83
CA SER A 24 18.29 6.32 9.57
C SER A 24 17.68 7.71 9.81
N PRO A 25 18.31 8.79 9.32
CA PRO A 25 17.79 10.15 9.47
C PRO A 25 16.53 10.40 8.62
N ASP A 26 16.30 9.59 7.59
CA ASP A 26 15.16 9.72 6.68
C ASP A 26 13.88 9.07 7.21
N LEU A 27 13.92 8.46 8.41
CA LEU A 27 12.78 7.80 9.01
C LEU A 27 11.72 8.85 9.41
N PRO A 28 10.49 8.77 8.88
CA PRO A 28 9.47 9.74 9.23
C PRO A 28 8.94 9.46 10.64
N VAL A 29 9.24 10.37 11.58
CA VAL A 29 8.76 10.32 12.97
C VAL A 29 7.55 11.24 13.18
N THR A 30 7.52 12.37 12.48
CA THR A 30 6.44 13.36 12.60
C THR A 30 5.25 12.99 11.71
N ALA A 31 4.05 13.45 12.09
CA ALA A 31 2.84 13.25 11.30
C ALA A 31 2.97 13.82 9.88
N GLU A 32 3.55 15.02 9.73
CA GLU A 32 3.77 15.67 8.45
C GLU A 32 4.73 14.87 7.55
N ALA A 33 5.84 14.38 8.12
CA ALA A 33 6.77 13.53 7.37
C ALA A 33 6.09 12.22 6.93
N MET A 34 5.25 11.63 7.77
CA MET A 34 4.45 10.46 7.44
C MET A 34 3.50 10.72 6.27
N ILE A 35 2.82 11.86 6.25
CA ILE A 35 1.93 12.25 5.16
C ILE A 35 2.71 12.39 3.85
N ASN A 36 3.77 13.19 3.86
CA ASN A 36 4.58 13.45 2.65
C ASN A 36 5.13 12.15 2.04
N ARG A 37 5.72 11.27 2.87
CA ARG A 37 6.23 9.97 2.42
C ARG A 37 5.13 9.05 1.90
N SER A 38 3.94 9.13 2.47
CA SER A 38 2.78 8.35 2.02
C SER A 38 2.27 8.80 0.65
N LEU A 39 2.29 10.10 0.37
CA LEU A 39 1.91 10.66 -0.93
C LEU A 39 2.91 10.26 -2.02
N GLU A 40 4.21 10.34 -1.71
CA GLU A 40 5.28 9.85 -2.59
C GLU A 40 5.07 8.37 -2.92
N ALA A 41 4.82 7.53 -1.89
CA ALA A 41 4.59 6.10 -2.05
C ALA A 41 3.30 5.77 -2.80
N ALA A 42 2.24 6.55 -2.63
CA ALA A 42 0.94 6.34 -3.28
C ALA A 42 1.00 6.46 -4.81
N SER A 43 2.05 7.08 -5.36
CA SER A 43 2.27 7.16 -6.81
C SER A 43 2.48 5.79 -7.49
N GLY A 44 2.93 4.78 -6.74
CA GLY A 44 3.20 3.43 -7.25
C GLY A 44 2.69 2.27 -6.38
N ALA A 45 2.39 2.52 -5.11
CA ALA A 45 1.90 1.49 -4.19
C ALA A 45 0.37 1.34 -4.29
N ALA A 46 -0.08 0.08 -4.27
CA ALA A 46 -1.50 -0.24 -4.12
C ALA A 46 -1.92 -0.30 -2.65
N ILE A 47 -0.98 -0.57 -1.75
CA ILE A 47 -1.20 -0.72 -0.30
C ILE A 47 -0.09 0.05 0.44
N LEU A 48 -0.47 0.86 1.42
CA LEU A 48 0.44 1.49 2.36
C LEU A 48 0.34 0.78 3.71
N HIS A 49 1.49 0.41 4.25
CA HIS A 49 1.62 -0.24 5.56
C HIS A 49 2.31 0.72 6.53
N PHE A 50 1.67 0.94 7.67
CA PHE A 50 2.07 1.95 8.65
C PHE A 50 2.32 1.32 10.01
N HIS A 51 3.24 1.95 10.75
CA HIS A 51 3.33 1.84 12.20
C HIS A 51 3.37 3.24 12.75
N ALA A 52 2.56 3.50 13.78
CA ALA A 52 2.63 4.76 14.51
C ALA A 52 3.84 4.73 15.45
N GLY A 53 4.62 5.80 15.42
CA GLY A 53 5.61 6.12 16.43
C GLY A 53 5.09 7.23 17.34
N ASP A 54 5.59 7.29 18.57
CA ASP A 54 5.42 8.49 19.39
C ASP A 54 6.22 9.64 18.74
N PRO A 55 5.60 10.79 18.46
CA PRO A 55 6.27 11.92 17.81
C PRO A 55 7.39 12.54 18.66
N ALA A 56 7.43 12.30 19.98
CA ALA A 56 8.46 12.86 20.86
C ALA A 56 9.78 12.07 20.82
N ASP A 57 9.71 10.74 20.72
CA ASP A 57 10.88 9.87 20.85
C ASP A 57 11.04 8.82 19.73
N GLY A 58 10.06 8.70 18.84
CA GLY A 58 10.04 7.75 17.73
C GLY A 58 9.86 6.30 18.14
N ARG A 59 9.49 6.01 19.39
CA ARG A 59 9.21 4.63 19.83
C ARG A 59 7.93 4.12 19.20
N PRO A 60 7.86 2.84 18.80
CA PRO A 60 6.64 2.26 18.27
C PRO A 60 5.53 2.35 19.32
N SER A 61 4.40 2.96 18.94
CA SER A 61 3.27 3.19 19.82
C SER A 61 1.99 2.64 19.19
N ASN A 62 1.15 2.02 20.03
CA ASN A 62 -0.19 1.58 19.64
C ASN A 62 -1.29 2.58 20.06
N ASP A 63 -0.90 3.77 20.54
CA ASP A 63 -1.87 4.78 20.95
C ASP A 63 -2.66 5.33 19.75
N LEU A 64 -3.99 5.32 19.88
CA LEU A 64 -4.92 5.84 18.87
C LEU A 64 -4.68 7.33 18.58
N ALA A 65 -4.17 8.11 19.53
CA ALA A 65 -3.87 9.52 19.30
C ALA A 65 -2.79 9.69 18.22
N ALA A 66 -1.73 8.87 18.25
CA ALA A 66 -0.67 8.89 17.25
C ALA A 66 -1.20 8.53 15.85
N TRP A 67 -2.09 7.53 15.76
CA TRP A 67 -2.74 7.15 14.49
C TRP A 67 -3.66 8.23 13.93
N ARG A 68 -4.39 8.95 14.80
CA ARG A 68 -5.30 10.02 14.41
C ARG A 68 -4.58 11.22 13.80
N GLY A 69 -3.28 11.39 14.09
CA GLY A 69 -2.50 12.52 13.58
C GLY A 69 -2.29 12.51 12.06
N PHE A 70 -2.21 11.33 11.42
CA PHE A 70 -1.87 11.23 9.99
C PHE A 70 -2.88 10.45 9.13
N LEU A 71 -3.61 9.49 9.69
CA LEU A 71 -4.52 8.63 8.90
C LEU A 71 -5.63 9.41 8.16
N PRO A 72 -6.32 10.41 8.75
CA PRO A 72 -7.42 11.10 8.06
C PRO A 72 -6.95 11.89 6.84
N GLU A 73 -5.77 12.50 6.94
CA GLU A 73 -5.20 13.32 5.88
C GLU A 73 -4.71 12.46 4.73
N ILE A 74 -3.95 11.39 5.02
CA ILE A 74 -3.50 10.42 4.01
C ILE A 74 -4.71 9.85 3.28
N ARG A 75 -5.75 9.42 4.01
CA ARG A 75 -6.97 8.88 3.39
C ARG A 75 -7.56 9.88 2.40
N THR A 76 -7.69 11.14 2.78
CA THR A 76 -8.29 12.17 1.92
C THR A 76 -7.45 12.39 0.67
N ALA A 77 -6.13 12.40 0.81
CA ALA A 77 -5.21 12.71 -0.28
C ALA A 77 -4.99 11.53 -1.25
N VAL A 78 -4.98 10.28 -0.78
CA VAL A 78 -4.72 9.09 -1.63
C VAL A 78 -5.98 8.40 -2.13
N THR A 79 -7.17 8.76 -1.63
CA THR A 79 -8.42 8.19 -2.12
C THR A 79 -8.66 8.65 -3.55
N PRO A 80 -8.79 7.72 -4.52
CA PRO A 80 -9.07 8.09 -5.89
C PRO A 80 -10.46 8.76 -5.96
N SER A 81 -10.48 10.01 -6.39
CA SER A 81 -11.71 10.75 -6.65
C SER A 81 -12.20 10.47 -8.06
N SER A 82 -13.46 10.81 -8.34
CA SER A 82 -14.04 10.73 -9.69
C SER A 82 -13.23 11.51 -10.73
N THR A 83 -12.50 12.54 -10.28
CA THR A 83 -11.71 13.44 -11.13
C THR A 83 -10.28 12.94 -11.36
N CYS A 84 -9.73 12.10 -10.48
CA CYS A 84 -8.40 11.52 -10.62
C CYS A 84 -8.40 10.04 -10.18
N PRO A 85 -8.79 9.10 -11.06
CA PRO A 85 -8.84 7.69 -10.72
C PRO A 85 -7.43 7.09 -10.64
N ALA A 86 -7.21 6.22 -9.65
CA ALA A 86 -5.96 5.49 -9.52
C ALA A 86 -5.68 4.66 -10.79
N PRO A 87 -4.45 4.62 -11.33
CA PRO A 87 -4.15 3.96 -12.61
C PRO A 87 -4.56 2.48 -12.64
N TRP A 88 -4.46 1.79 -11.49
CA TRP A 88 -4.88 0.40 -11.34
C TRP A 88 -6.41 0.23 -11.30
N ALA A 89 -7.17 1.24 -10.85
CA ALA A 89 -8.62 1.21 -10.81
C ALA A 89 -9.22 1.26 -12.23
N GLN A 90 -8.57 2.00 -13.14
CA GLN A 90 -8.92 2.04 -14.56
C GLN A 90 -8.76 0.66 -15.22
N ARG A 91 -7.69 -0.08 -14.87
CA ARG A 91 -7.38 -1.40 -15.43
C ARG A 91 -8.39 -2.49 -15.03
N ARG A 92 -9.06 -2.35 -13.87
CA ARG A 92 -10.16 -3.25 -13.48
C ARG A 92 -11.43 -3.03 -14.29
N LYS A 93 -11.71 -1.80 -14.72
CA LYS A 93 -12.91 -1.48 -15.52
C LYS A 93 -12.77 -1.94 -16.97
N SER A 94 -11.55 -1.99 -17.53
CA SER A 94 -11.30 -2.52 -18.88
C SER A 94 -11.18 -4.05 -18.95
N ALA A 95 -11.11 -4.73 -17.80
CA ALA A 95 -11.31 -6.17 -17.74
C ALA A 95 -12.80 -6.48 -17.92
N SER A 96 -13.22 -6.59 -19.19
CA SER A 96 -14.56 -6.99 -19.62
C SER A 96 -15.19 -8.06 -18.71
N PRO A 97 -16.48 -7.94 -18.32
CA PRO A 97 -17.22 -8.97 -17.58
C PRO A 97 -17.20 -10.34 -18.28
N SER A 98 -16.99 -10.38 -19.59
CA SER A 98 -16.94 -11.63 -20.37
C SER A 98 -15.77 -12.55 -20.03
N ARG A 99 -14.76 -12.06 -19.30
CA ARG A 99 -13.61 -12.87 -18.87
C ARG A 99 -13.86 -13.68 -17.59
N TRP A 100 -15.00 -13.47 -16.92
CA TRP A 100 -15.44 -14.33 -15.82
C TRP A 100 -16.41 -15.40 -16.33
N SER A 101 -16.00 -16.13 -17.37
CA SER A 101 -16.63 -17.36 -17.80
C SER A 101 -15.88 -18.54 -17.18
N GLY A 102 -16.39 -19.03 -16.04
CA GLY A 102 -16.08 -20.33 -15.42
C GLY A 102 -14.78 -21.04 -15.86
N GLY A 103 -13.63 -20.57 -15.38
CA GLY A 103 -12.36 -21.25 -15.60
C GLY A 103 -12.23 -22.47 -14.69
N ARG A 104 -12.46 -23.67 -15.24
CA ARG A 104 -12.15 -24.96 -14.58
C ARG A 104 -10.72 -24.90 -13.99
N ARG A 105 -10.58 -25.27 -12.72
CA ARG A 105 -9.27 -25.53 -12.12
C ARG A 105 -8.62 -26.65 -12.93
N SER A 106 -7.48 -26.38 -13.57
CA SER A 106 -6.66 -27.44 -14.15
C SER A 106 -6.12 -28.32 -13.01
N PRO A 107 -6.14 -29.66 -13.16
CA PRO A 107 -5.55 -30.53 -12.16
C PRO A 107 -4.03 -30.30 -12.17
N ARG A 108 -3.45 -30.04 -11.00
CA ARG A 108 -2.00 -30.00 -10.81
C ARG A 108 -1.47 -31.42 -11.05
N SER A 109 -0.72 -31.62 -12.12
CA SER A 109 0.16 -32.79 -12.25
C SER A 109 1.42 -32.51 -11.42
N SER A 110 1.51 -33.08 -10.23
CA SER A 110 2.78 -33.23 -9.52
C SER A 110 3.63 -34.26 -10.28
N PRO A 111 4.88 -33.95 -10.68
CA PRO A 111 5.81 -35.00 -11.03
C PRO A 111 6.34 -35.59 -9.73
N ALA A 112 6.04 -36.87 -9.50
CA ALA A 112 6.77 -37.70 -8.56
C ALA A 112 8.22 -37.80 -9.04
N ARG A 113 9.17 -37.36 -8.20
CA ARG A 113 10.48 -37.99 -8.09
C ARG A 113 11.17 -37.61 -6.79
#